data_AF-A0A0B8QHH3-F1
#
_entry.id   AF-A0A0B8QHH3-F1
#
_cell.length_a   1.000
_cell.length_b   1.000
_cell.length_c   1.000
_cell.angle_alpha   90.00
_cell.angle_beta   90.00
_cell.angle_gamma   90.00
#
_symmetry.space_group_name_H-M   'P 1'
#
loop_
_entity.id
_entity.type
_entity.pdbx_description
1 polymer ?
#
loop_
_entity_poly.entity_id
_entity_poly.type
_entity_poly.pdbx_seq_one_letter_code
_entity_poly.pdbx_strand_id
1 'polypeptide(L)'
;MSTSQLILELSLIGSMLLITGIFLFRSYDKADTLSMKSHKILTGLLGAFMLMAGTVKFFDPFTTMFANQIALSELPFPTLSRWAGQLGEMGAGAILLLILIAGSRLSDQLKDLAMLATTSLTTVIMLVAVYVHLLPNVPAEVLPLQSKPPVLTLVILALAWLNAYFYKINR
;
A
#
# COMPACT_ATOMS: atom_id res chain seq x y z
N MET A 1 -22.68 7.19 -7.63
CA MET A 1 -22.07 6.23 -6.69
C MET A 1 -23.19 5.48 -5.98
N SER A 2 -23.18 4.15 -5.96
CA SER A 2 -24.24 3.38 -5.29
C SER A 2 -24.01 3.38 -3.78
N THR A 3 -25.08 3.24 -2.98
CA THR A 3 -24.99 3.15 -1.50
C THR A 3 -24.06 2.01 -1.07
N SER A 4 -24.11 0.87 -1.77
CA SER A 4 -23.24 -0.29 -1.50
C SER A 4 -21.76 0.02 -1.70
N GLN A 5 -21.42 0.78 -2.74
CA GLN A 5 -20.04 1.21 -2.99
C GLN A 5 -19.55 2.17 -1.91
N LEU A 6 -20.38 3.14 -1.50
CA LEU A 6 -20.03 4.06 -0.42
C LEU A 6 -19.76 3.32 0.90
N ILE A 7 -20.61 2.34 1.27
CA ILE A 7 -20.41 1.53 2.48
C ILE A 7 -19.09 0.75 2.40
N LEU A 8 -18.79 0.19 1.23
CA LEU A 8 -17.54 -0.54 1.01
C LEU A 8 -16.33 0.38 1.18
N GLU A 9 -16.31 1.53 0.52
CA GLU A 9 -15.22 2.51 0.63
C GLU A 9 -15.02 2.99 2.08
N LEU A 10 -16.11 3.34 2.78
CA LEU A 10 -16.05 3.73 4.19
C LEU A 10 -15.53 2.60 5.09
N SER A 11 -15.89 1.35 4.81
CA SER A 11 -15.39 0.19 5.56
C SER A 11 -13.88 -0.03 5.35
N LEU A 12 -13.38 0.17 4.14
CA LEU A 12 -11.95 0.07 3.81
C LEU A 12 -11.14 1.20 4.45
N ILE A 13 -11.64 2.43 4.36
CA ILE A 13 -10.99 3.59 5.01
C ILE A 13 -11.01 3.40 6.53
N GLY A 14 -12.15 3.00 7.10
CA GLY A 14 -12.28 2.77 8.54
C GLY A 14 -11.34 1.68 9.06
N SER A 15 -11.25 0.55 8.36
CA SER A 15 -10.33 -0.54 8.73
C SER A 15 -8.86 -0.13 8.60
N MET A 16 -8.48 0.60 7.55
CA MET A 16 -7.13 1.15 7.38
C MET A 16 -6.76 2.10 8.54
N LEU A 17 -7.66 3.02 8.90
CA LEU A 17 -7.44 3.97 10.00
C LEU A 17 -7.34 3.24 11.35
N LEU A 18 -8.16 2.20 11.56
CA LEU A 18 -8.13 1.39 12.77
C LEU A 18 -6.81 0.61 12.89
N ILE A 19 -6.37 -0.08 11.83
CA ILE A 19 -5.09 -0.79 11.80
C ILE A 19 -3.94 0.18 12.06
N THR A 20 -3.93 1.30 11.35
CA THR A 20 -2.93 2.35 11.54
C THR A 20 -2.92 2.85 12.99
N GLY A 21 -4.09 3.17 13.55
CA GLY A 21 -4.24 3.66 14.92
C GLY A 21 -3.73 2.68 15.97
N ILE A 22 -4.03 1.38 15.82
CA ILE A 22 -3.53 0.32 16.72
C ILE A 22 -2.00 0.27 16.70
N PHE A 23 -1.39 0.26 15.52
CA PHE A 23 0.06 0.17 15.40
C PHE A 23 0.75 1.45 15.88
N LEU A 24 0.17 2.62 15.61
CA LEU A 24 0.66 3.90 16.14
C LEU A 24 0.60 3.94 17.65
N PHE A 25 -0.51 3.51 18.26
CA PHE A 25 -0.63 3.43 19.71
C PHE A 25 0.46 2.55 20.33
N ARG A 26 0.77 1.40 19.71
CA ARG A 26 1.81 0.49 20.22
C ARG A 26 3.23 1.02 20.02
N SER A 27 3.46 1.80 18.97
CA SER A 27 4.77 2.38 18.64
C SER A 27 5.01 3.77 19.23
N TYR A 28 4.03 4.32 19.94
CA TYR A 28 4.05 5.69 20.44
C TYR A 28 5.16 5.89 21.47
N ASP A 29 5.98 6.92 21.24
CA ASP A 29 6.94 7.41 22.22
C ASP A 29 6.78 8.93 22.40
N LYS A 30 6.81 9.38 23.66
CA LYS A 30 6.76 10.80 24.00
C LYS A 30 8.03 11.52 23.58
N ALA A 31 9.17 10.83 23.58
CA ALA A 31 10.48 11.37 23.20
C ALA A 31 10.66 11.54 21.69
N ASP A 32 9.74 11.00 20.87
CA ASP A 32 9.83 11.12 19.41
C ASP A 32 9.84 12.59 18.97
N THR A 33 10.75 12.93 18.05
CA THR A 33 10.73 14.20 17.33
C THR A 33 9.51 14.28 16.40
N LEU A 34 9.18 15.47 15.91
CA LEU A 34 8.11 15.63 14.91
C LEU A 34 8.37 14.76 13.66
N SER A 35 9.61 14.73 13.18
CA SER A 35 9.98 13.92 12.01
C SER A 35 9.81 12.41 12.27
N MET A 36 10.19 11.92 13.46
CA MET A 36 9.97 10.52 13.84
C MET A 36 8.48 10.19 13.92
N LYS A 37 7.66 11.07 14.50
CA LYS A 37 6.20 10.89 14.52
C LYS A 37 5.63 10.84 13.10
N SER A 38 6.06 11.73 12.21
CA SER A 38 5.66 11.72 10.80
C SER A 38 6.07 10.42 10.10
N HIS A 39 7.29 9.93 10.32
CA HIS A 39 7.75 8.64 9.79
C HIS A 39 6.89 7.48 10.28
N LYS A 40 6.59 7.41 11.59
CA LYS A 40 5.73 6.37 12.17
C LYS A 40 4.32 6.41 11.58
N ILE A 41 3.72 7.61 11.46
CA ILE A 41 2.41 7.82 10.85
C ILE A 41 2.39 7.34 9.40
N LEU A 42 3.36 7.78 8.58
CA LEU A 42 3.44 7.37 7.18
C LEU A 42 3.68 5.87 7.04
N THR A 43 4.57 5.29 7.85
CA THR A 43 4.85 3.85 7.86
C THR A 43 3.60 3.05 8.22
N GLY A 44 2.83 3.50 9.22
CA GLY A 44 1.56 2.87 9.60
C GLY A 44 0.50 2.98 8.49
N LEU A 45 0.31 4.17 7.93
CA LEU A 45 -0.66 4.42 6.85
C LEU A 45 -0.33 3.62 5.59
N LEU A 46 0.92 3.68 5.11
CA LEU A 46 1.38 2.91 3.95
C LEU A 46 1.30 1.42 4.23
N GLY A 47 1.73 0.97 5.41
CA GLY A 47 1.67 -0.42 5.82
C GLY A 47 0.24 -0.98 5.79
N ALA A 48 -0.69 -0.27 6.44
CA ALA A 48 -2.09 -0.63 6.47
C ALA A 48 -2.75 -0.57 5.08
N PHE A 49 -2.48 0.49 4.31
CA PHE A 49 -3.01 0.66 2.96
C PHE A 49 -2.57 -0.47 2.04
N MET A 50 -1.27 -0.76 1.98
CA MET A 50 -0.72 -1.82 1.11
C MET A 50 -1.22 -3.20 1.53
N LEU A 51 -1.23 -3.49 2.83
CA LEU A 51 -1.72 -4.77 3.34
C LEU A 51 -3.21 -4.97 3.02
N MET A 52 -4.02 -3.93 3.26
CA MET A 52 -5.45 -3.95 2.95
C MET A 52 -5.68 -4.10 1.44
N ALA A 53 -5.01 -3.30 0.59
CA ALA A 53 -5.14 -3.34 -0.85
C ALA A 53 -4.86 -4.73 -1.45
N GLY A 54 -3.82 -5.43 -0.95
CA GLY A 54 -3.54 -6.80 -1.36
C GLY A 54 -4.55 -7.81 -0.83
N THR A 55 -5.00 -7.65 0.41
CA THR A 55 -5.93 -8.56 1.08
C THR A 55 -7.34 -8.51 0.48
N VAL A 56 -7.86 -7.31 0.16
CA VAL A 56 -9.22 -7.18 -0.37
C VAL A 56 -9.40 -7.89 -1.71
N LYS A 57 -8.32 -8.04 -2.49
CA LYS A 57 -8.32 -8.72 -3.80
C LYS A 57 -8.57 -10.24 -3.71
N PHE A 58 -8.72 -10.81 -2.52
CA PHE A 58 -9.16 -12.18 -2.29
C PHE A 58 -10.68 -12.30 -2.10
N PHE A 59 -11.39 -11.18 -1.97
CA PHE A 59 -12.82 -11.13 -1.75
C PHE A 59 -13.54 -10.39 -2.89
N ASP A 60 -14.73 -10.85 -3.25
CA ASP A 60 -15.56 -10.12 -4.21
C ASP A 60 -16.11 -8.82 -3.62
N PRO A 61 -16.26 -7.75 -4.44
CA PRO A 61 -16.08 -7.72 -5.89
C PRO A 61 -14.62 -7.53 -6.37
N PHE A 62 -13.66 -7.30 -5.48
CA PHE A 62 -12.28 -6.97 -5.84
C PHE A 62 -11.54 -8.11 -6.53
N THR A 63 -11.81 -9.36 -6.16
CA THR A 63 -11.25 -10.55 -6.84
C THR A 63 -11.56 -10.52 -8.33
N THR A 64 -12.81 -10.23 -8.67
CA THR A 64 -13.32 -10.16 -10.04
C THR A 64 -12.82 -8.92 -10.76
N MET A 65 -12.86 -7.74 -10.13
CA MET A 65 -12.32 -6.50 -10.70
C MET A 65 -10.84 -6.64 -11.04
N PHE A 66 -10.04 -7.18 -10.11
CA PHE A 66 -8.62 -7.39 -10.32
C PHE A 66 -8.35 -8.47 -11.39
N ALA A 67 -9.17 -9.52 -11.48
CA ALA A 67 -9.08 -10.50 -12.56
C ALA A 67 -9.23 -9.83 -13.94
N ASN A 68 -10.27 -9.02 -14.08
CA ASN A 68 -10.58 -8.31 -15.32
C ASN A 68 -9.49 -7.29 -15.65
N GLN A 69 -8.99 -6.56 -14.64
CA GLN A 69 -7.88 -5.63 -14.81
C GLN A 69 -6.63 -6.35 -15.34
N ILE A 70 -6.27 -7.51 -14.78
CA ILE A 70 -5.12 -8.29 -15.24
C ILE A 70 -5.34 -8.82 -16.67
N ALA A 71 -6.53 -9.32 -17.00
CA ALA A 71 -6.84 -9.82 -18.33
C ALA A 71 -6.80 -8.70 -19.41
N LEU A 72 -7.24 -7.49 -19.06
CA LEU A 72 -7.30 -6.34 -19.96
C LEU A 72 -5.99 -5.53 -20.02
N SER A 73 -5.05 -5.79 -19.10
CA SER A 73 -3.79 -5.04 -19.01
C SER A 73 -2.65 -5.60 -19.85
N GLU A 74 -2.88 -6.70 -20.56
CA GLU A 74 -1.90 -7.34 -21.46
C GLU A 74 -0.55 -7.63 -20.77
N LEU A 75 -0.55 -7.79 -19.43
CA LEU A 75 0.65 -8.06 -18.67
C LEU A 75 1.22 -9.45 -19.02
N PRO A 76 2.55 -9.59 -19.11
CA PRO A 76 3.17 -10.88 -19.35
C PRO A 76 2.93 -11.80 -18.16
N PHE A 77 2.59 -13.06 -18.44
CA PHE A 77 2.27 -14.08 -17.44
C PHE A 77 1.11 -13.67 -16.49
N PRO A 78 -0.14 -13.51 -16.99
CA PRO A 78 -1.25 -12.94 -16.23
C PRO A 78 -1.48 -13.56 -14.84
N THR A 79 -1.37 -14.89 -14.73
CA THR A 79 -1.49 -15.59 -13.44
C THR A 79 -0.40 -15.16 -12.46
N LEU A 80 0.86 -15.07 -12.91
CA LEU A 80 1.98 -14.61 -12.09
C LEU A 80 1.83 -13.13 -11.74
N SER A 81 1.43 -12.27 -12.68
CA SER A 81 1.19 -10.85 -12.43
C SER A 81 0.13 -10.63 -11.36
N ARG A 82 -0.95 -11.42 -11.39
CA ARG A 82 -2.00 -11.40 -10.38
C ARG A 82 -1.43 -11.68 -8.99
N TRP A 83 -0.72 -12.80 -8.84
CA TRP A 83 -0.11 -13.19 -7.56
C TRP A 83 0.95 -12.20 -7.10
N ALA A 84 1.80 -11.73 -8.01
CA ALA A 84 2.83 -10.74 -7.71
C ALA A 84 2.23 -9.43 -7.20
N GLY A 85 1.14 -8.96 -7.80
CA GLY A 85 0.43 -7.77 -7.33
C GLY A 85 -0.15 -7.95 -5.92
N GLN A 86 -0.93 -9.03 -5.70
CA GLN A 86 -1.57 -9.30 -4.41
C GLN A 86 -0.55 -9.52 -3.29
N LEU A 87 0.39 -10.45 -3.49
CA LEU A 87 1.37 -10.82 -2.48
C LEU A 87 2.43 -9.74 -2.29
N GLY A 88 2.78 -8.99 -3.35
CA GLY A 88 3.70 -7.86 -3.25
C GLY A 88 3.14 -6.74 -2.38
N GLU A 89 1.86 -6.38 -2.55
CA GLU A 89 1.19 -5.40 -1.70
C GLU A 89 1.10 -5.87 -0.24
N MET A 90 0.67 -7.11 -0.03
CA MET A 90 0.60 -7.69 1.32
C MET A 90 1.97 -7.75 2.00
N GLY A 91 2.99 -8.20 1.28
CA GLY A 91 4.36 -8.30 1.79
C GLY A 91 4.94 -6.95 2.15
N ALA A 92 4.81 -5.96 1.26
CA ALA A 92 5.24 -4.59 1.54
C ALA A 92 4.53 -4.01 2.78
N GLY A 93 3.21 -4.19 2.85
CA GLY A 93 2.40 -3.71 3.97
C GLY A 93 2.77 -4.36 5.30
N ALA A 94 2.89 -5.69 5.31
CA ALA A 94 3.25 -6.46 6.50
C ALA A 94 4.64 -6.09 7.05
N ILE A 95 5.63 -5.92 6.16
CA ILE A 95 6.98 -5.52 6.58
C ILE A 95 6.97 -4.12 7.20
N LEU A 96 6.29 -3.15 6.60
CA LEU A 96 6.18 -1.79 7.15
C LEU A 96 5.51 -1.79 8.54
N LEU A 97 4.42 -2.53 8.70
CA LEU A 97 3.75 -2.68 9.99
C LEU A 97 4.64 -3.39 11.02
N LEU A 98 5.42 -4.39 10.60
CA LEU A 98 6.38 -5.07 11.47
C LEU A 98 7.50 -4.14 11.93
N ILE A 99 8.05 -3.29 11.05
CA ILE A 99 9.04 -2.27 11.42
C ILE A 99 8.46 -1.34 12.50
N LEU A 100 7.19 -0.97 12.38
CA LEU A 100 6.54 -0.04 13.32
C LEU A 100 6.44 -0.60 14.75
N ILE A 101 6.18 -1.90 14.92
CA ILE A 101 6.04 -2.53 16.26
C ILE A 101 7.30 -3.22 16.78
N ALA A 102 8.12 -3.76 15.89
CA ALA A 102 9.28 -4.57 16.24
C ALA A 102 10.61 -3.90 15.88
N GLY A 103 10.58 -2.68 15.33
CA GLY A 103 11.76 -1.95 14.89
C GLY A 103 12.83 -1.84 15.97
N SER A 104 12.46 -1.59 17.23
CA SER A 104 13.42 -1.52 18.35
C SER A 104 14.19 -2.82 18.61
N ARG A 105 13.69 -3.96 18.13
CA ARG A 105 14.31 -5.29 18.26
C ARG A 105 15.13 -5.69 17.02
N LEU A 106 15.03 -4.94 15.93
CA LEU A 106 15.75 -5.21 14.70
C LEU A 106 17.10 -4.51 14.70
N SER A 107 18.12 -5.15 14.12
CA SER A 107 19.38 -4.48 13.83
C SER A 107 19.17 -3.38 12.79
N ASP A 108 20.02 -2.36 12.80
CA ASP A 108 19.89 -1.24 11.87
C ASP A 108 20.05 -1.69 10.41
N GLN A 109 20.89 -2.70 10.16
CA GLN A 109 21.02 -3.33 8.84
C GLN A 109 19.70 -3.94 8.35
N LEU A 110 18.96 -4.62 9.22
CA LEU A 110 17.67 -5.21 8.86
C LEU A 110 16.60 -4.14 8.63
N LYS A 111 16.59 -3.07 9.44
CA LYS A 111 15.68 -1.94 9.21
C LYS A 111 15.96 -1.28 7.87
N ASP A 112 17.24 -1.03 7.55
CA ASP A 112 17.65 -0.43 6.29
C ASP A 112 17.23 -1.28 5.09
N LEU A 113 17.51 -2.57 5.16
CA LEU A 113 17.13 -3.51 4.10
C LEU A 113 15.61 -3.58 3.96
N ALA A 114 14.87 -3.62 5.05
CA ALA A 114 13.42 -3.67 5.03
C ALA A 114 12.80 -2.38 4.48
N MET A 115 13.32 -1.21 4.86
CA MET A 115 12.90 0.08 4.31
C MET A 115 13.23 0.20 2.82
N LEU A 116 14.43 -0.19 2.41
CA LEU A 116 14.79 -0.21 0.99
C LEU A 116 13.89 -1.17 0.20
N ALA A 117 13.73 -2.40 0.68
CA ALA A 117 12.92 -3.42 0.02
C ALA A 117 11.46 -2.99 -0.11
N THR A 118 10.85 -2.45 0.93
CA THR A 118 9.45 -2.00 0.91
C THR A 118 9.25 -0.78 0.02
N THR A 119 10.15 0.21 0.05
CA THR A 119 10.09 1.38 -0.85
C THR A 119 10.28 0.96 -2.31
N SER A 120 11.26 0.09 -2.61
CA SER A 120 11.48 -0.42 -3.97
C SER A 120 10.31 -1.25 -4.46
N LEU A 121 9.79 -2.17 -3.64
CA LEU A 121 8.65 -3.01 -3.98
C LEU A 121 7.39 -2.16 -4.23
N THR A 122 7.10 -1.21 -3.34
CA THR A 122 5.99 -0.27 -3.52
C THR A 122 6.17 0.54 -4.81
N THR A 123 7.38 1.02 -5.09
CA THR A 123 7.67 1.75 -6.32
C THR A 123 7.36 0.92 -7.56
N VAL A 124 7.83 -0.33 -7.63
CA VAL A 124 7.56 -1.21 -8.76
C VAL A 124 6.06 -1.46 -8.91
N ILE A 125 5.35 -1.78 -7.83
CA ILE A 125 3.90 -2.03 -7.86
C ILE A 125 3.15 -0.77 -8.35
N MET A 126 3.48 0.41 -7.82
CA MET A 126 2.84 1.65 -8.23
C MET A 126 3.13 2.02 -9.68
N LEU A 127 4.34 1.79 -10.19
CA LEU A 127 4.67 2.01 -11.60
C LEU A 127 3.89 1.08 -12.52
N VAL A 128 3.77 -0.20 -12.17
CA VAL A 128 2.93 -1.15 -12.91
C VAL A 128 1.47 -0.71 -12.86
N ALA A 129 0.97 -0.26 -11.71
CA ALA A 129 -0.39 0.25 -11.59
C ALA A 129 -0.62 1.51 -12.46
N VAL A 130 0.33 2.45 -12.50
CA VAL A 130 0.27 3.60 -13.42
C VAL A 130 0.18 3.12 -14.87
N TYR A 131 1.05 2.19 -15.28
CA TYR A 131 0.99 1.60 -16.62
C TYR A 131 -0.40 1.04 -16.94
N VAL A 132 -0.96 0.23 -16.04
CA VAL A 132 -2.29 -0.37 -16.20
C VAL A 132 -3.40 0.68 -16.32
N HIS A 133 -3.33 1.76 -15.52
CA HIS A 133 -4.29 2.87 -15.58
C HIS A 133 -4.23 3.65 -16.91
N LEU A 134 -3.07 3.68 -17.57
CA LEU A 134 -2.87 4.40 -18.83
C LEU A 134 -3.29 3.59 -20.07
N LEU A 135 -3.52 2.29 -19.92
CA LEU A 135 -3.96 1.43 -21.02
C LEU A 135 -5.40 1.76 -21.44
N PRO A 136 -5.67 2.04 -22.73
CA PRO A 136 -7.02 2.36 -23.21
C PRO A 136 -8.04 1.24 -22.95
N ASN A 137 -7.58 -0.01 -23.02
CA ASN A 137 -8.39 -1.22 -22.91
C ASN A 137 -8.82 -1.54 -21.46
N VAL A 138 -8.27 -0.84 -20.47
CA VAL A 138 -8.63 -1.00 -19.06
C VAL A 138 -9.67 0.05 -18.69
N PRO A 139 -10.94 -0.34 -18.50
CA PRO A 139 -12.03 0.60 -18.23
C PRO A 139 -12.00 1.03 -16.75
N ALA A 140 -12.64 2.15 -16.43
CA ALA A 140 -12.54 2.72 -15.08
C ALA A 140 -13.18 1.81 -14.02
N GLU A 141 -14.19 1.04 -14.41
CA GLU A 141 -15.02 0.19 -13.54
C GLU A 141 -14.24 -0.95 -12.88
N VAL A 142 -13.11 -1.34 -13.45
CA VAL A 142 -12.21 -2.38 -12.89
C VAL A 142 -11.04 -1.79 -12.10
N LEU A 143 -10.92 -0.46 -12.05
CA LEU A 143 -9.87 0.24 -11.34
C LEU A 143 -10.29 0.58 -9.90
N PRO A 144 -9.31 0.71 -8.98
CA PRO A 144 -9.59 1.20 -7.63
C PRO A 144 -10.34 2.54 -7.66
N LEU A 145 -11.38 2.66 -6.84
CA LEU A 145 -12.27 3.85 -6.75
C LEU A 145 -12.92 4.26 -8.07
N GLN A 146 -12.91 3.37 -9.07
CA GLN A 146 -13.42 3.63 -10.40
C GLN A 146 -12.85 4.89 -11.07
N SER A 147 -11.60 5.23 -10.73
CA SER A 147 -10.91 6.42 -11.23
C SER A 147 -9.90 6.05 -12.30
N LYS A 148 -10.09 6.57 -13.53
CA LYS A 148 -9.15 6.33 -14.64
C LYS A 148 -7.78 6.97 -14.41
N PRO A 149 -7.67 8.27 -14.09
CA PRO A 149 -6.36 8.86 -13.79
C PRO A 149 -5.75 8.21 -12.53
N PRO A 150 -4.45 7.82 -12.56
CA PRO A 150 -3.78 7.14 -11.45
C PRO A 150 -3.38 8.08 -10.31
N VAL A 151 -4.27 9.01 -9.91
CA VAL A 151 -3.96 10.04 -8.89
C VAL A 151 -3.62 9.39 -7.55
N LEU A 152 -4.45 8.45 -7.07
CA LEU A 152 -4.18 7.74 -5.82
C LEU A 152 -2.84 6.98 -5.88
N THR A 153 -2.58 6.29 -6.98
CA THR A 153 -1.33 5.55 -7.22
C THR A 153 -0.10 6.47 -7.11
N LEU A 154 -0.16 7.65 -7.72
CA LEU A 154 0.91 8.65 -7.65
C LEU A 154 1.06 9.25 -6.25
N VAL A 155 -0.04 9.47 -5.53
CA VAL A 155 -0.02 9.90 -4.13
C VAL A 155 0.67 8.87 -3.25
N ILE A 156 0.31 7.58 -3.37
CA ILE A 156 0.93 6.49 -2.60
C ILE A 156 2.42 6.38 -2.93
N LEU A 157 2.80 6.50 -4.20
CA LEU A 157 4.21 6.52 -4.60
C LEU A 157 4.97 7.69 -3.95
N ALA A 158 4.40 8.90 -3.96
CA ALA A 158 5.00 10.07 -3.34
C ALA A 158 5.14 9.89 -1.82
N LEU A 159 4.11 9.36 -1.15
CA LEU A 159 4.13 9.07 0.29
C LEU A 159 5.17 8.00 0.64
N ALA A 160 5.36 6.98 -0.20
CA ALA A 160 6.39 5.96 0.00
C ALA A 160 7.81 6.54 -0.02
N TRP A 161 8.09 7.44 -0.95
CA TRP A 161 9.37 8.15 -1.03
C TRP A 161 9.54 9.18 0.09
N LEU A 162 8.48 9.89 0.47
CA LEU A 162 8.51 10.78 1.64
C LEU A 162 8.79 9.99 2.93
N ASN A 163 8.20 8.81 3.08
CA ASN A 163 8.47 7.94 4.22
C ASN A 163 9.93 7.47 4.26
N ALA A 164 10.49 7.08 3.10
CA ALA A 164 11.90 6.71 2.98
C ALA A 164 12.85 7.88 3.30
N TYR A 165 12.47 9.09 2.88
CA TYR A 165 13.20 10.32 3.22
C TYR A 165 13.19 10.56 4.74
N PHE A 166 12.01 10.47 5.38
CA PHE A 166 11.94 10.62 6.84
C PHE A 166 12.68 9.53 7.60
N TYR A 167 12.66 8.29 7.11
CA TYR A 167 13.49 7.23 7.68
C TYR A 167 14.98 7.59 7.65
N LYS A 168 15.47 8.08 6.51
CA LYS A 168 16.88 8.43 6.31
C LYS A 168 17.36 9.54 7.25
N ILE A 169 16.54 10.56 7.51
CA ILE A 169 16.94 11.69 8.36
C ILE A 169 16.80 11.42 9.86
N ASN A 170 16.04 10.38 10.24
CA ASN A 170 15.86 9.99 11.64
C ASN A 170 16.74 8.80 12.06
N ARG A 171 17.55 8.29 11.14
CA ARG A 171 18.61 7.32 11.42
C ARG A 171 19.77 8.01 12.14
#